data_AF-A0A1G4QAL6-F1
#
_entry.id   AF-A0A1G4QAL6-F1
#
_cell.length_a   1.000
_cell.length_b   1.000
_cell.length_c   1.000
_cell.angle_alpha   90.00
_cell.angle_beta   90.00
_cell.angle_gamma   90.00
#
_symmetry.space_group_name_H-M   'P 1'
#
loop_
_entity.id
_entity.type
_entity.pdbx_description
1 polymer ?
#
loop_
_entity_poly.entity_id
_entity_poly.type
_entity_poly.pdbx_seq_one_letter_code
_entity_poly.pdbx_strand_id
1 'polypeptide(L)' 'MRFGTKTRLDRLQTLLQSIADEQQQKEALHLLESLKRDIDENYAEIRKPIRLYEKDQ' A
#
# COMPACT_ATOMS: atom_id res chain seq x y z
N MET A 1 1.53 6.94 -2.56
CA MET A 1 0.87 6.21 -3.67
C MET A 1 0.37 7.08 -4.84
N ARG A 2 0.13 6.51 -6.04
CA ARG A 2 -0.67 7.13 -7.14
C ARG A 2 -2.18 7.05 -6.85
N PHE A 3 -2.96 8.05 -7.32
CA PHE A 3 -4.41 8.17 -7.09
C PHE A 3 -5.22 6.92 -7.48
N GLY A 4 -4.99 6.36 -8.68
CA GLY A 4 -5.75 5.18 -9.12
C GLY A 4 -5.51 3.92 -8.28
N THR A 5 -4.34 3.78 -7.67
CA THR A 5 -4.07 2.67 -6.74
C THR A 5 -4.82 2.88 -5.43
N LYS A 6 -4.85 4.12 -4.91
CA LYS A 6 -5.64 4.47 -3.71
C LYS A 6 -7.12 4.14 -3.90
N THR A 7 -7.73 4.59 -5.00
CA THR A 7 -9.15 4.33 -5.28
C THR A 7 -9.49 2.82 -5.34
N ARG A 8 -8.60 2.00 -5.90
CA ARG A 8 -8.79 0.55 -5.94
C ARG A 8 -8.69 -0.09 -4.56
N LEU A 9 -7.72 0.34 -3.73
CA LEU A 9 -7.57 -0.16 -2.37
C LEU A 9 -8.73 0.26 -1.46
N ASP A 10 -9.28 1.46 -1.65
CA ASP A 10 -10.46 1.92 -0.93
C ASP A 10 -11.70 1.09 -1.32
N ARG A 11 -11.90 0.82 -2.62
CA ARG A 11 -12.97 -0.09 -3.07
C ARG A 11 -12.80 -1.49 -2.52
N LEU A 12 -11.57 -2.01 -2.50
CA LEU A 12 -11.27 -3.33 -1.94
C LEU A 12 -11.60 -3.39 -0.45
N GLN A 13 -11.27 -2.33 0.32
CA GLN A 13 -11.64 -2.23 1.73
C GLN A 13 -13.16 -2.33 1.94
N THR A 14 -13.96 -1.62 1.13
CA THR A 14 -15.42 -1.71 1.18
C THR A 14 -15.94 -3.11 0.86
N LEU A 15 -15.31 -3.82 -0.09
CA LEU A 15 -15.69 -5.21 -0.39
C LEU A 15 -15.37 -6.14 0.78
N LEU A 16 -14.20 -6.01 1.40
CA LEU A 16 -13.81 -6.83 2.55
C LEU A 16 -14.72 -6.59 3.77
N GLN A 17 -15.23 -5.36 3.95
CA GLN A 17 -16.22 -5.05 4.98
C GLN A 17 -17.56 -5.79 4.80
N SER A 18 -17.85 -6.35 3.62
CA SER A 18 -19.05 -7.16 3.39
C SER A 18 -18.90 -8.64 3.72
N ILE A 19 -17.70 -9.10 4.12
CA ILE A 19 -17.47 -10.48 4.54
C ILE A 19 -18.25 -10.75 5.83
N ALA A 20 -19.10 -11.78 5.81
CA ALA A 20 -19.98 -12.12 6.93
C ALA A 20 -19.25 -12.77 8.12
N ASP A 21 -18.18 -13.52 7.84
CA ASP A 21 -17.32 -14.10 8.87
C ASP A 21 -16.39 -13.02 9.45
N GLU A 22 -16.59 -12.68 10.72
CA GLU A 22 -15.84 -11.59 11.39
C GLU A 22 -14.34 -11.88 11.48
N GLN A 23 -13.95 -13.15 11.65
CA GLN A 23 -12.54 -13.52 11.76
C GLN A 23 -11.84 -13.37 10.41
N GLN A 24 -12.45 -13.89 9.34
CA GLN A 24 -11.94 -13.72 7.98
C GLN A 24 -11.94 -12.26 7.54
N GLN A 25 -12.97 -11.49 7.92
CA GLN A 25 -13.03 -10.06 7.67
C GLN A 25 -11.85 -9.33 8.31
N LYS A 26 -11.60 -9.57 9.60
CA LYS A 26 -10.48 -8.94 10.33
C LYS A 26 -9.14 -9.31 9.72
N GLU A 27 -8.94 -10.58 9.40
CA GLU A 27 -7.71 -11.06 8.77
C GLU A 27 -7.49 -10.40 7.40
N ALA A 28 -8.53 -10.35 6.56
CA ALA A 28 -8.44 -9.72 5.25
C ALA A 28 -8.17 -8.20 5.34
N LEU A 29 -8.80 -7.51 6.28
CA LEU A 29 -8.57 -6.09 6.52
C LEU A 29 -7.13 -5.83 7.00
N HIS A 30 -6.61 -6.67 7.90
CA HIS A 30 -5.23 -6.56 8.37
C HIS A 30 -4.23 -6.76 7.22
N LEU A 31 -4.45 -7.76 6.36
CA LEU A 31 -3.62 -7.97 5.16
C LEU A 31 -3.66 -6.76 4.21
N LEU A 32 -4.83 -6.15 4.02
CA LEU A 32 -4.98 -4.95 3.21
C LEU A 32 -4.19 -3.76 3.77
N GLU A 33 -4.16 -3.60 5.09
CA GLU A 33 -3.38 -2.54 5.73
C GLU A 33 -1.87 -2.75 5.55
N SER A 34 -1.38 -3.97 5.70
CA SER A 34 0.03 -4.30 5.42
C SER A 34 0.40 -3.99 3.97
N LEU A 35 -0.43 -4.41 3.01
CA LEU A 35 -0.23 -4.10 1.58
C LEU A 35 -0.22 -2.59 1.29
N LYS A 36 -1.09 -1.81 1.95
CA LYS A 36 -1.10 -0.34 1.82
C LYS A 36 0.25 0.25 2.23
N ARG A 37 0.82 -0.21 3.35
CA ARG A 37 2.13 0.24 3.86
C ARG A 37 3.26 -0.14 2.90
N ASP A 38 3.32 -1.40 2.47
CA ASP A 38 4.35 -1.88 1.54
C ASP A 38 4.34 -1.08 0.23
N ILE A 39 3.15 -0.79 -0.31
CA ILE A 39 3.03 0.02 -1.52
C ILE A 39 3.52 1.44 -1.26
N ASP A 40 3.13 2.09 -0.16
CA ASP A 40 3.57 3.44 0.14
C ASP A 40 5.09 3.55 0.38
N GLU A 41 5.69 2.56 1.04
CA GLU A 41 7.14 2.46 1.22
C GLU A 41 7.85 2.30 -0.13
N ASN A 42 7.41 1.37 -0.98
CA ASN A 42 7.97 1.19 -2.32
C ASN A 42 7.85 2.46 -3.18
N TYR A 43 6.70 3.16 -3.14
CA TYR A 43 6.54 4.44 -3.84
C TYR A 43 7.45 5.53 -3.28
N ALA A 44 7.73 5.52 -1.97
CA ALA A 44 8.67 6.46 -1.34
C ALA A 44 10.10 6.16 -1.76
N GLU A 45 10.49 4.87 -1.85
CA GLU A 45 11.81 4.45 -2.33
C GLU A 45 12.05 4.85 -3.78
N ILE A 46 11.09 4.62 -4.68
CA ILE A 46 11.18 5.04 -6.09
C ILE A 46 11.27 6.56 -6.22
N ARG A 47 10.66 7.31 -5.29
CA ARG A 47 10.69 8.78 -5.27
C ARG A 47 11.93 9.36 -4.60
N LYS A 48 12.73 8.57 -3.87
CA LYS A 48 14.01 9.06 -3.36
C LYS A 48 14.84 9.38 -4.61
N PRO A 49 15.25 10.65 -4.82
CA PRO A 49 16.20 10.93 -5.87
C PRO A 49 17.41 10.05 -5.58
N ILE A 50 17.83 9.26 -6.58
CA ILE A 50 19.11 8.58 -6.54
C ILE A 50 20.10 9.71 -6.25
N ARG A 51 20.61 9.77 -5.01
CA ARG A 51 21.83 10.53 -4.75
C ARG A 51 22.87 9.75 -5.53
N LEU A 52 23.02 10.11 -6.80
CA LEU A 52 24.24 9.84 -7.53
C LEU A 52 25.30 10.46 -6.61
N TYR A 53 26.00 9.60 -5.87
CA TYR A 53 27.26 10.00 -5.29
C TYR A 53 28.10 10.37 -6.50
N GLU A 54 28.10 11.66 -6.84
CA GLU A 54 29.16 12.25 -7.63
C GLU A 54 30.42 11.92 -6.87
N LYS A 55 31.12 10.94 -7.43
CA LYS A 55 32.44 10.51 -7.04
C LYS A 55 33.37 11.62 -7.53
N ASP A 56 33.31 12.78 -6.87
CA ASP A 56 34.28 13.83 -7.08
C ASP A 56 35.50 13.56 -6.20
N GLN A 57 36.53 13.09 -6.91
CA GLN A 57 37.97 13.21 -6.65
C GLN A 57 38.58 12.41 -5.48
#